data_AF-A0A2E3YED0-F1
#
_entry.id   AF-A0A2E3YED0-F1
#
_cell.length_a   1.000
_cell.length_b   1.000
_cell.length_c   1.000
_cell.angle_alpha   90.00
_cell.angle_beta   90.00
_cell.angle_gamma   90.00
#
_symmetry.space_group_name_H-M   'P 1'
#
loop_
_entity.id
_entity.type
_entity.pdbx_description
1 polymer ?
#
loop_
_entity_poly.entity_id
_entity_poly.type
_entity_poly.pdbx_seq_one_letter_code
_entity_poly.pdbx_strand_id
1 'polypeptide(L)'
;MSWKRQKIGTEKLGQQCGIQDQLCSAFGGINYIEMFRYPHAAVSQIHIANDVWWELERRLVLIFLGKAHSSSAVHEKVIAELEGAGPGNPKLDALRQTADTSHDAVYAGDFSALGKAMVNNTAAQAQLHPDLVGSDAQKVIEIARAHGALGWKVNGDGGSLTLLTGDVSHQRREMVTAIEAAAPGFRALPIYLSRHGLRQWESIC
;
A
#
# COMPACT_ATOMS: atom_id res chain seq x y z
N MET A 1 -8.01 11.48 -17.88
CA MET A 1 -8.81 10.23 -17.92
C MET A 1 -9.17 9.68 -16.53
N SER A 2 -8.31 9.77 -15.51
CA SER A 2 -8.59 9.30 -14.12
C SER A 2 -9.89 9.88 -13.51
N TRP A 3 -10.13 11.17 -13.71
CA TRP A 3 -11.30 11.91 -13.21
C TRP A 3 -12.69 11.34 -13.56
N LYS A 4 -12.86 10.76 -14.76
CA LYS A 4 -14.15 10.22 -15.19
C LYS A 4 -14.52 8.94 -14.42
N ARG A 5 -13.53 8.15 -13.95
CA ARG A 5 -13.79 6.91 -13.19
C ARG A 5 -14.10 7.17 -11.73
N GLN A 6 -13.42 8.12 -11.10
CA GLN A 6 -13.77 8.52 -9.73
C GLN A 6 -15.20 9.04 -9.67
N LYS A 7 -15.57 9.93 -10.62
CA LYS A 7 -16.92 10.47 -10.75
C LYS A 7 -17.99 9.37 -10.92
N ILE A 8 -17.65 8.25 -11.57
CA ILE A 8 -18.54 7.07 -11.65
C ILE A 8 -18.68 6.39 -10.27
N GLY A 9 -17.58 6.19 -9.54
CA GLY A 9 -17.60 5.58 -8.21
C GLY A 9 -18.38 6.39 -7.17
N THR A 10 -18.10 7.69 -7.07
CA THR A 10 -18.73 8.55 -6.06
C THR A 10 -20.11 9.05 -6.47
N GLU A 11 -20.33 9.49 -7.71
CA GLU A 11 -21.61 10.11 -8.11
C GLU A 11 -22.61 9.12 -8.70
N LYS A 12 -22.17 8.06 -9.38
CA LYS A 12 -23.09 7.06 -9.97
C LYS A 12 -23.34 5.85 -9.09
N LEU A 13 -22.36 5.46 -8.28
CA LEU A 13 -22.46 4.29 -7.39
C LEU A 13 -22.62 4.67 -5.91
N GLY A 14 -22.49 5.96 -5.55
CA GLY A 14 -22.65 6.44 -4.18
C GLY A 14 -21.58 5.91 -3.21
N GLN A 15 -20.47 5.39 -3.72
CA GLN A 15 -19.41 4.81 -2.90
C GLN A 15 -18.31 5.83 -2.64
N GLN A 16 -18.00 6.05 -1.36
CA GLN A 16 -16.81 6.80 -0.95
C GLN A 16 -15.57 6.06 -1.48
N CYS A 17 -14.76 6.71 -2.32
CA CYS A 17 -13.53 6.10 -2.85
C CYS A 17 -12.36 7.09 -2.87
N GLY A 18 -11.14 6.56 -2.71
CA GLY A 18 -9.91 7.32 -2.88
C GLY A 18 -9.64 7.68 -4.34
N ILE A 19 -8.56 8.44 -4.55
CA ILE A 19 -8.07 8.86 -5.88
C ILE A 19 -6.84 8.06 -6.34
N GLN A 20 -6.15 7.39 -5.42
CA GLN A 20 -4.84 6.81 -5.67
C GLN A 20 -4.87 5.67 -6.70
N ASP A 21 -5.87 4.78 -6.65
CA ASP A 21 -5.90 3.60 -7.51
C ASP A 21 -6.11 3.97 -8.99
N GLN A 22 -6.96 4.97 -9.23
CA GLN A 22 -7.25 5.47 -10.57
C GLN A 22 -6.05 6.25 -11.14
N LEU A 23 -5.35 7.01 -10.29
CA LEU A 23 -4.13 7.71 -10.68
C LEU A 23 -3.01 6.71 -10.98
N CYS A 24 -2.71 5.77 -10.08
CA CYS A 24 -1.68 4.74 -10.29
C CYS A 24 -1.94 3.90 -11.55
N SER A 25 -3.20 3.55 -11.84
CA SER A 25 -3.56 2.83 -13.07
C SER A 25 -3.31 3.65 -14.34
N ALA A 26 -3.46 4.97 -14.28
CA ALA A 26 -3.28 5.85 -15.43
C ALA A 26 -1.81 6.19 -15.70
N PHE A 27 -1.05 6.51 -14.64
CA PHE A 27 0.35 6.95 -14.77
C PHE A 27 1.33 5.77 -14.82
N GLY A 28 1.07 4.70 -14.06
CA GLY A 28 2.05 3.65 -13.80
C GLY A 28 3.28 4.15 -13.05
N GLY A 29 4.26 3.28 -12.85
CA GLY A 29 5.46 3.60 -12.08
C GLY A 29 5.18 3.79 -10.58
N ILE A 30 6.16 4.36 -9.88
CA ILE A 30 6.03 4.76 -8.49
C ILE A 30 5.60 6.23 -8.47
N ASN A 31 4.50 6.53 -7.77
CA ASN A 31 3.90 7.86 -7.77
C ASN A 31 3.87 8.43 -6.35
N TYR A 32 4.25 9.69 -6.23
CA TYR A 32 3.95 10.54 -5.09
C TYR A 32 2.73 11.40 -5.44
N ILE A 33 1.70 11.35 -4.59
CA ILE A 33 0.39 11.96 -4.86
C ILE A 33 0.07 12.96 -3.76
N GLU A 34 -0.01 14.23 -4.15
CA GLU A 34 -0.33 15.33 -3.24
C GLU A 34 -1.75 15.81 -3.46
N MET A 35 -2.65 15.47 -2.54
CA MET A 35 -4.05 15.89 -2.60
C MET A 35 -4.28 17.19 -1.82
N PHE A 36 -4.14 18.32 -2.49
CA PHE A 36 -4.32 19.64 -1.88
C PHE A 36 -5.80 20.04 -1.72
N ARG A 37 -6.71 19.47 -2.53
CA ARG A 37 -8.16 19.70 -2.40
C ARG A 37 -8.92 18.56 -3.04
N TYR A 38 -9.59 17.70 -2.28
CA TYR A 38 -10.36 16.60 -2.86
C TYR A 38 -11.35 17.08 -3.96
N PRO A 39 -11.37 16.47 -5.15
CA PRO A 39 -10.56 15.33 -5.59
C PRO A 39 -9.28 15.71 -6.36
N HIS A 40 -8.92 16.98 -6.39
CA HIS A 40 -7.72 17.54 -7.01
C HIS A 40 -6.43 17.17 -6.27
N ALA A 41 -5.53 16.59 -7.05
CA ALA A 41 -4.19 16.21 -6.63
C ALA A 41 -3.17 16.48 -7.74
N ALA A 42 -1.93 16.71 -7.33
CA ALA A 42 -0.75 16.64 -8.18
C ALA A 42 -0.18 15.21 -8.12
N VAL A 43 0.34 14.72 -9.24
CA VAL A 43 1.01 13.42 -9.32
C VAL A 43 2.42 13.64 -9.84
N SER A 44 3.39 13.18 -9.06
CA SER A 44 4.82 13.22 -9.39
C SER A 44 5.35 11.79 -9.45
N GLN A 45 5.85 11.38 -10.62
CA GLN A 45 6.49 10.07 -10.74
C GLN A 45 7.88 10.12 -10.08
N ILE A 46 8.15 9.15 -9.20
CA ILE A 46 9.46 9.00 -8.57
C ILE A 46 10.36 8.24 -9.55
N HIS A 47 11.26 8.96 -10.20
CA HIS A 47 12.26 8.38 -11.08
C HIS A 47 13.48 7.95 -10.26
N ILE A 48 13.69 6.64 -10.19
CA ILE A 48 14.83 6.01 -9.51
C ILE A 48 15.74 5.30 -10.50
N ALA A 49 16.99 5.09 -10.10
CA ALA A 49 17.94 4.30 -10.87
C ALA A 49 17.47 2.83 -11.00
N ASN A 50 17.91 2.15 -12.06
CA ASN A 50 17.43 0.81 -12.39
C ASN A 50 17.83 -0.24 -11.35
N ASP A 51 19.00 -0.10 -10.75
CA ASP A 51 19.46 -0.93 -9.65
C ASP A 51 18.53 -0.83 -8.43
N VAL A 52 18.13 0.38 -8.03
CA VAL A 52 17.15 0.60 -6.95
C VAL A 52 15.81 -0.02 -7.32
N TRP A 53 15.36 0.14 -8.58
CA TRP A 53 14.11 -0.45 -9.06
C TRP A 53 14.12 -1.98 -8.97
N TRP A 54 15.16 -2.62 -9.48
CA TRP A 54 15.29 -4.08 -9.47
C TRP A 54 15.43 -4.62 -8.05
N GLU A 55 16.16 -3.91 -7.20
CA GLU A 55 16.35 -4.31 -5.82
C GLU A 55 15.07 -4.14 -5.00
N LEU A 56 14.28 -3.09 -5.25
CA LEU A 56 12.96 -2.93 -4.66
C LEU A 56 12.03 -4.08 -5.08
N GLU A 57 11.93 -4.37 -6.38
CA GLU A 57 11.11 -5.47 -6.89
C GLU A 57 11.48 -6.81 -6.27
N ARG A 58 12.80 -7.09 -6.14
CA ARG A 58 13.32 -8.33 -5.56
C ARG A 58 13.01 -8.48 -4.06
N ARG A 59 12.88 -7.36 -3.34
CA ARG A 59 12.64 -7.33 -1.89
C ARG A 59 11.16 -7.27 -1.50
N LEU A 60 10.27 -6.98 -2.45
CA LEU A 60 8.84 -6.93 -2.17
C LEU A 60 8.23 -8.34 -2.18
N VAL A 61 7.38 -8.59 -1.20
CA VAL A 61 6.55 -9.80 -1.13
C VAL A 61 5.11 -9.38 -0.86
N LEU A 62 4.18 -9.83 -1.69
CA LEU A 62 2.74 -9.61 -1.48
C LEU A 62 2.11 -10.87 -0.90
N ILE A 63 1.45 -10.74 0.25
CA ILE A 63 0.71 -11.82 0.89
C ILE A 63 -0.79 -11.55 0.78
N PHE A 64 -1.50 -12.47 0.15
CA PHE A 64 -2.96 -12.54 0.20
C PHE A 64 -3.41 -13.22 1.50
N LEU A 65 -4.36 -12.63 2.21
CA LEU A 65 -4.81 -13.10 3.53
C LEU A 65 -6.01 -14.05 3.48
N GLY A 66 -6.45 -14.49 2.30
CA GLY A 66 -7.51 -15.49 2.15
C GLY A 66 -8.94 -14.96 2.20
N LYS A 67 -9.12 -13.65 2.45
CA LYS A 67 -10.44 -12.99 2.45
C LYS A 67 -10.32 -11.63 1.76
N ALA A 68 -11.25 -11.34 0.86
CA ALA A 68 -11.58 -9.95 0.56
C ALA A 68 -12.33 -9.43 1.79
N HIS A 69 -11.63 -8.76 2.69
CA HIS A 69 -12.31 -8.05 3.77
C HIS A 69 -13.25 -7.02 3.10
N SER A 70 -14.56 -7.16 3.32
CA SER A 70 -15.49 -6.05 3.11
C SER A 70 -15.23 -5.06 4.24
N SER A 71 -14.25 -4.21 4.02
CA SER A 71 -13.78 -3.24 5.02
C SER A 71 -14.70 -2.01 5.11
N SER A 72 -15.74 -1.95 4.28
CA SER A 72 -16.66 -0.81 4.17
C SER A 72 -17.19 -0.39 5.54
N ALA A 73 -17.57 -1.35 6.39
CA ALA A 73 -18.07 -1.05 7.73
C ALA A 73 -17.02 -0.48 8.69
N VAL A 74 -15.74 -0.89 8.58
CA VAL A 74 -14.65 -0.33 9.41
C VAL A 74 -14.24 1.04 8.88
N HIS A 75 -14.16 1.21 7.56
CA HIS A 75 -13.89 2.51 6.94
C HIS A 75 -14.98 3.53 7.25
N GLU A 76 -16.27 3.14 7.22
CA GLU A 76 -17.39 4.01 7.60
C GLU A 76 -17.26 4.49 9.05
N LYS A 77 -16.90 3.59 9.98
CA LYS A 77 -16.64 3.97 11.39
C LYS A 77 -15.49 4.96 11.51
N VAL A 78 -14.38 4.70 10.84
CA VAL A 78 -13.20 5.58 10.86
C VAL A 78 -13.52 6.94 10.25
N ILE A 79 -14.26 6.97 9.14
CA ILE A 79 -14.70 8.22 8.52
C ILE A 79 -15.59 8.99 9.50
N ALA A 80 -16.60 8.34 10.09
CA ALA A 80 -17.51 8.96 11.05
C ALA A 80 -16.78 9.48 12.30
N GLU A 81 -15.78 8.76 12.81
CA GLU A 81 -14.95 9.21 13.95
C GLU A 81 -14.06 10.41 13.59
N LEU A 82 -13.69 10.54 12.32
CA LEU A 82 -12.88 11.64 11.81
C LEU A 82 -13.73 12.80 11.28
N GLU A 83 -15.06 12.66 11.19
CA GLU A 83 -15.94 13.76 10.83
C GLU A 83 -15.82 14.88 11.88
N GLY A 84 -15.39 16.06 11.43
CA GLY A 84 -15.16 17.22 12.30
C GLY A 84 -13.78 17.27 12.97
N ALA A 85 -12.93 16.25 12.80
CA ALA A 85 -11.57 16.21 13.36
C ALA A 85 -10.61 17.26 12.78
N GLY A 86 -11.01 17.94 11.71
CA GLY A 86 -10.22 18.96 11.02
C GLY A 86 -9.01 18.38 10.27
N PRO A 87 -8.38 19.17 9.38
CA PRO A 87 -7.24 18.71 8.59
C PRO A 87 -6.00 18.39 9.46
N GLY A 88 -5.79 19.12 10.57
CA GLY A 88 -4.66 18.91 11.49
C GLY A 88 -4.89 17.84 12.56
N ASN A 89 -5.71 16.83 12.29
CA ASN A 89 -5.87 15.70 13.21
C ASN A 89 -4.54 14.94 13.30
N PRO A 90 -3.94 14.77 14.51
CA PRO A 90 -2.65 14.12 14.66
C PRO A 90 -2.59 12.68 14.12
N LYS A 91 -3.70 11.93 14.17
CA LYS A 91 -3.76 10.56 13.61
C LYS A 91 -3.67 10.57 12.08
N LEU A 92 -4.26 11.57 11.44
CA LEU A 92 -4.17 11.76 9.99
C LEU A 92 -2.80 12.31 9.58
N ASP A 93 -2.23 13.22 10.37
CA ASP A 93 -0.89 13.75 10.12
C ASP A 93 0.18 12.67 10.20
N ALA A 94 0.07 11.72 11.14
CA ALA A 94 0.95 10.57 11.21
C ALA A 94 0.95 9.74 9.92
N LEU A 95 -0.23 9.53 9.32
CA LEU A 95 -0.35 8.85 8.02
C LEU A 95 0.26 9.68 6.89
N ARG A 96 0.02 11.00 6.85
CA ARG A 96 0.59 11.88 5.81
C ARG A 96 2.12 11.88 5.85
N GLN A 97 2.71 11.98 7.03
CA GLN A 97 4.16 11.99 7.18
C GLN A 97 4.81 10.69 6.70
N THR A 98 4.10 9.56 6.74
CA THR A 98 4.61 8.30 6.18
C THR A 98 4.74 8.34 4.66
N ALA A 99 3.97 9.16 3.95
CA ALA A 99 4.08 9.34 2.51
C ALA A 99 5.39 10.07 2.15
N ASP A 100 5.70 11.16 2.86
CA ASP A 100 6.91 11.97 2.63
C ASP A 100 8.17 11.16 2.93
N THR A 101 8.18 10.49 4.08
CA THR A 101 9.31 9.62 4.46
C THR A 101 9.48 8.44 3.52
N SER A 102 8.40 7.88 2.97
CA SER A 102 8.48 6.83 1.95
C SER A 102 9.01 7.36 0.63
N HIS A 103 8.59 8.57 0.22
CA HIS A 103 9.10 9.25 -0.98
C HIS A 103 10.62 9.41 -0.89
N ASP A 104 11.10 10.02 0.19
CA ASP A 104 12.52 10.31 0.36
C ASP A 104 13.35 9.03 0.42
N ALA A 105 12.84 8.00 1.12
CA ALA A 105 13.51 6.71 1.22
C ALA A 105 13.61 5.97 -0.13
N VAL A 106 12.53 5.96 -0.92
CA VAL A 106 12.55 5.35 -2.27
C VAL A 106 13.50 6.13 -3.18
N TYR A 107 13.44 7.45 -3.16
CA TYR A 107 14.31 8.30 -3.98
C TYR A 107 15.79 8.09 -3.66
N ALA A 108 16.12 7.93 -2.37
CA ALA A 108 17.48 7.66 -1.89
C ALA A 108 17.93 6.20 -2.04
N GLY A 109 17.02 5.27 -2.36
CA GLY A 109 17.31 3.83 -2.34
C GLY A 109 17.54 3.25 -0.94
N ASP A 110 17.07 3.93 0.12
CA ASP A 110 17.20 3.48 1.50
C ASP A 110 16.03 2.55 1.88
N PHE A 111 16.22 1.25 1.67
CA PHE A 111 15.23 0.24 2.01
C PHE A 111 15.00 0.09 3.53
N SER A 112 15.95 0.49 4.38
CA SER A 112 15.74 0.47 5.83
C SER A 112 14.79 1.60 6.24
N ALA A 113 14.99 2.81 5.71
CA ALA A 113 14.08 3.92 5.91
C ALA A 113 12.69 3.63 5.33
N LEU A 114 12.61 3.04 4.13
CA LEU A 114 11.34 2.64 3.53
C LEU A 114 10.61 1.61 4.40
N GLY A 115 11.33 0.60 4.89
CA GLY A 115 10.78 -0.40 5.80
C GLY A 115 10.19 0.23 7.07
N LYS A 116 10.93 1.15 7.70
CA LYS A 116 10.43 1.91 8.88
C LYS A 116 9.18 2.73 8.54
N ALA A 117 9.14 3.40 7.39
CA ALA A 117 7.98 4.17 6.96
C ALA A 117 6.74 3.27 6.76
N MET A 118 6.91 2.07 6.18
CA MET A 118 5.85 1.06 6.05
C MET A 118 5.32 0.61 7.42
N VAL A 119 6.21 0.30 8.37
CA VAL A 119 5.84 -0.08 9.74
C VAL A 119 5.04 1.04 10.43
N ASN A 120 5.54 2.28 10.33
CA ASN A 120 4.88 3.45 10.90
C ASN A 120 3.50 3.68 10.28
N ASN A 121 3.35 3.46 8.96
CA ASN A 121 2.06 3.59 8.29
C ASN A 121 1.04 2.59 8.85
N THR A 122 1.44 1.32 8.99
CA THR A 122 0.57 0.26 9.56
C THR A 122 0.21 0.58 11.02
N ALA A 123 1.16 1.06 11.81
CA ALA A 123 0.91 1.45 13.20
C ALA A 123 -0.08 2.63 13.28
N ALA A 124 0.05 3.62 12.40
CA ALA A 124 -0.87 4.76 12.32
C ALA A 124 -2.28 4.31 11.87
N GLN A 125 -2.39 3.35 10.95
CA GLN A 125 -3.68 2.73 10.60
C GLN A 125 -4.32 2.05 11.83
N ALA A 126 -3.56 1.30 12.63
CA ALA A 126 -4.08 0.68 13.84
C ALA A 126 -4.55 1.70 14.91
N GLN A 127 -3.94 2.90 14.94
CA GLN A 127 -4.35 4.00 15.83
C GLN A 127 -5.66 4.68 15.39
N LEU A 128 -5.99 4.62 14.09
CA LEU A 128 -7.31 5.01 13.62
C LEU A 128 -8.35 4.01 14.11
N HIS A 129 -8.17 2.72 13.78
CA HIS A 129 -9.02 1.66 14.28
C HIS A 129 -8.29 0.31 14.16
N PRO A 130 -8.28 -0.54 15.21
CA PRO A 130 -7.49 -1.79 15.22
C PRO A 130 -7.90 -2.78 14.12
N ASP A 131 -9.19 -2.83 13.78
CA ASP A 131 -9.70 -3.70 12.71
C ASP A 131 -9.23 -3.32 11.30
N LEU A 132 -8.59 -2.16 11.11
CA LEU A 132 -7.96 -1.81 9.82
C LEU A 132 -6.73 -2.69 9.52
N VAL A 133 -6.06 -3.20 10.55
CA VAL A 133 -4.97 -4.18 10.39
C VAL A 133 -5.55 -5.58 10.44
N GLY A 134 -6.37 -5.88 11.45
CA GLY A 134 -6.98 -7.19 11.63
C GLY A 134 -6.01 -8.26 12.12
N SER A 135 -6.56 -9.33 12.70
CA SER A 135 -5.78 -10.39 13.36
C SER A 135 -4.95 -11.22 12.39
N ASP A 136 -5.44 -11.43 11.16
CA ASP A 136 -4.71 -12.21 10.16
C ASP A 136 -3.48 -11.46 9.64
N ALA A 137 -3.58 -10.15 9.38
CA ALA A 137 -2.40 -9.36 9.04
C ALA A 137 -1.40 -9.31 10.21
N GLN A 138 -1.89 -9.19 11.45
CA GLN A 138 -1.05 -9.18 12.64
C GLN A 138 -0.21 -10.47 12.78
N LYS A 139 -0.80 -11.65 12.51
CA LYS A 139 -0.06 -12.92 12.48
C LYS A 139 1.05 -12.91 11.43
N VAL A 140 0.77 -12.43 10.22
CA VAL A 140 1.78 -12.35 9.15
C VAL A 140 2.89 -11.36 9.54
N ILE A 141 2.54 -10.23 10.14
CA ILE A 141 3.50 -9.23 10.63
C ILE A 141 4.43 -9.82 11.69
N GLU A 142 3.91 -10.61 12.62
CA GLU A 142 4.72 -11.26 13.67
C GLU A 142 5.72 -12.25 13.09
N ILE A 143 5.29 -13.08 12.13
CA ILE A 143 6.18 -14.00 11.42
C ILE A 143 7.24 -13.22 10.63
N ALA A 144 6.82 -12.23 9.84
CA ALA A 144 7.73 -11.41 9.04
C ALA A 144 8.80 -10.72 9.90
N ARG A 145 8.40 -10.19 11.06
CA ARG A 145 9.31 -9.58 12.04
C ARG A 145 10.31 -10.60 12.60
N ALA A 146 9.84 -11.79 12.97
CA ALA A 146 10.71 -12.85 13.49
C ALA A 146 11.77 -13.31 12.46
N HIS A 147 11.44 -13.22 11.17
CA HIS A 147 12.35 -13.51 10.06
C HIS A 147 13.17 -12.30 9.57
N GLY A 148 13.12 -11.15 10.25
CA GLY A 148 13.95 -9.99 9.93
C GLY A 148 13.48 -9.19 8.71
N ALA A 149 12.18 -9.18 8.39
CA ALA A 149 11.65 -8.25 7.40
C ALA A 149 11.96 -6.79 7.78
N LEU A 150 12.33 -5.97 6.79
CA LEU A 150 12.63 -4.55 6.98
C LEU A 150 11.37 -3.74 7.27
N GLY A 151 10.23 -4.14 6.71
CA GLY A 151 8.95 -3.50 6.97
C GLY A 151 7.75 -4.26 6.40
N TRP A 152 6.56 -3.78 6.75
CA TRP A 152 5.27 -4.34 6.36
C TRP A 152 4.22 -3.25 6.25
N LYS A 153 3.28 -3.41 5.32
CA LYS A 153 2.18 -2.48 5.10
C LYS A 153 0.88 -3.23 4.77
N VAL A 154 -0.19 -2.94 5.51
CA VAL A 154 -1.54 -3.39 5.13
C VAL A 154 -2.03 -2.60 3.93
N ASN A 155 -2.52 -3.31 2.92
CA ASN A 155 -2.98 -2.71 1.66
C ASN A 155 -4.49 -2.51 1.70
N GLY A 156 -4.95 -1.34 1.25
CA GLY A 156 -6.37 -1.00 1.06
C GLY A 156 -7.26 -1.52 2.18
N ASP A 157 -8.28 -2.28 1.78
CA ASP A 157 -9.33 -2.87 2.62
C ASP A 157 -8.85 -4.03 3.54
N GLY A 158 -7.55 -4.28 3.68
CA GLY A 158 -7.02 -5.28 4.61
C GLY A 158 -7.03 -6.72 4.09
N GLY A 159 -7.30 -6.94 2.80
CA GLY A 159 -7.25 -8.28 2.18
C GLY A 159 -5.85 -8.77 1.80
N SER A 160 -4.85 -7.89 1.85
CA SER A 160 -3.45 -8.24 1.57
C SER A 160 -2.46 -7.39 2.37
N LEU A 161 -1.25 -7.92 2.52
CA LEU A 161 -0.13 -7.30 3.21
C LEU A 161 1.09 -7.28 2.27
N THR A 162 1.72 -6.12 2.12
CA THR A 162 3.02 -5.98 1.44
C THR A 162 4.13 -6.04 2.47
N LEU A 163 5.11 -6.90 2.26
CA LEU A 163 6.33 -7.01 3.05
C LEU A 163 7.53 -6.47 2.25
N LEU A 164 8.47 -5.84 2.95
CA LEU A 164 9.78 -5.49 2.44
C LEU A 164 10.83 -6.33 3.15
N THR A 165 11.56 -7.15 2.40
CA THR A 165 12.54 -8.09 2.97
C THR A 165 13.96 -7.54 2.92
N GLY A 166 14.86 -8.17 3.69
CA GLY A 166 16.29 -8.02 3.51
C GLY A 166 16.77 -8.50 2.13
N ASP A 167 18.08 -8.40 1.91
CA ASP A 167 18.73 -8.83 0.67
C ASP A 167 18.93 -10.35 0.56
N VAL A 168 18.87 -11.06 1.67
CA VAL A 168 19.15 -12.50 1.75
C VAL A 168 17.98 -13.34 1.22
N SER A 169 18.17 -13.97 0.06
CA SER A 169 17.08 -14.70 -0.62
C SER A 169 16.59 -15.97 0.11
N HIS A 170 17.42 -16.65 0.90
CA HIS A 170 16.96 -17.84 1.64
C HIS A 170 16.04 -17.45 2.82
N GLN A 171 16.40 -16.39 3.57
CA GLN A 171 15.56 -15.85 4.65
C GLN A 171 14.19 -15.42 4.12
N ARG A 172 14.14 -14.78 2.94
CA ARG A 172 12.88 -14.46 2.26
C ARG A 172 12.03 -15.71 2.01
N ARG A 173 12.62 -16.79 1.50
CA ARG A 173 11.89 -18.03 1.21
C ARG A 173 11.37 -18.70 2.48
N GLU A 174 12.21 -18.80 3.51
CA GLU A 174 11.82 -19.36 4.82
C GLU A 174 10.66 -18.57 5.43
N MET A 175 10.73 -17.24 5.39
CA MET A 175 9.65 -16.35 5.84
C MET A 175 8.35 -16.62 5.08
N VAL A 176 8.40 -16.68 3.75
CA VAL A 176 7.22 -16.95 2.92
C VAL A 176 6.63 -18.32 3.24
N THR A 177 7.46 -19.37 3.34
CA THR A 177 7.01 -20.72 3.71
C THR A 177 6.36 -20.74 5.09
N ALA A 178 6.94 -20.05 6.09
CA ALA A 178 6.36 -19.94 7.41
C ALA A 178 4.99 -19.23 7.40
N ILE A 179 4.86 -18.15 6.62
CA ILE A 179 3.60 -17.42 6.45
C ILE A 179 2.52 -18.32 5.81
N GLU A 180 2.82 -19.00 4.72
CA GLU A 180 1.85 -19.85 4.02
C GLU A 180 1.44 -21.08 4.87
N ALA A 181 2.33 -21.56 5.74
CA ALA A 181 2.02 -22.65 6.68
C ALA A 181 1.16 -22.18 7.87
N ALA A 182 1.18 -20.89 8.22
CA ALA A 182 0.49 -20.36 9.40
C ALA A 182 -1.05 -20.37 9.25
N ALA A 183 -1.56 -20.26 8.02
CA ALA A 183 -2.99 -20.39 7.74
C ALA A 183 -3.26 -20.85 6.30
N PRO A 184 -4.25 -21.73 6.05
CA PRO A 184 -4.56 -22.22 4.71
C PRO A 184 -4.89 -21.14 3.68
N GLY A 185 -5.37 -19.97 4.13
CA GLY A 185 -5.72 -18.84 3.28
C GLY A 185 -4.55 -17.93 2.91
N PHE A 186 -3.40 -18.04 3.58
CA PHE A 186 -2.25 -17.19 3.32
C PHE A 186 -1.49 -17.68 2.09
N ARG A 187 -1.27 -16.78 1.14
CA ARG A 187 -0.58 -17.09 -0.12
C ARG A 187 0.32 -15.94 -0.53
N ALA A 188 1.56 -16.25 -0.89
CA ALA A 188 2.42 -15.30 -1.57
C ALA A 188 1.98 -15.16 -3.03
N LEU A 189 1.75 -13.92 -3.47
CA LEU A 189 1.40 -13.62 -4.85
C LEU A 189 2.64 -13.12 -5.59
N PRO A 190 2.89 -13.60 -6.83
CA PRO A 190 3.94 -13.05 -7.67
C PRO A 190 3.60 -11.60 -8.02
N ILE A 191 4.56 -10.71 -7.84
CA ILE A 191 4.43 -9.29 -8.16
C ILE A 191 5.63 -8.83 -8.98
N TYR A 192 5.38 -7.85 -9.84
CA TYR A 192 6.38 -7.13 -10.61
C TYR A 192 5.96 -5.66 -10.65
N LEU A 193 6.95 -4.76 -10.63
CA LEU A 193 6.68 -3.34 -10.71
C LEU A 193 6.46 -2.95 -12.18
N SER A 194 5.33 -2.30 -12.48
CA SER A 194 5.08 -1.77 -13.82
C SER A 194 5.52 -0.30 -13.92
N ARG A 195 6.37 0.01 -14.89
CA ARG A 195 6.73 1.40 -15.24
C ARG A 195 5.66 2.13 -16.02
N HIS A 196 4.73 1.40 -16.62
CA HIS A 196 3.75 1.97 -17.54
C HIS A 196 2.34 1.83 -16.97
N GLY A 197 1.58 2.91 -17.09
CA GLY A 197 0.14 2.90 -16.82
C GLY A 197 -0.65 2.38 -18.01
N LEU A 198 -1.90 2.83 -18.09
CA LEU A 198 -2.82 2.50 -19.17
C LEU A 198 -2.20 2.79 -20.55
N ARG A 199 -2.20 1.77 -21.41
CA ARG A 199 -1.86 1.86 -22.83
C ARG A 199 -3.06 1.45 -23.67
N GLN A 200 -3.25 2.12 -24.81
CA GLN A 200 -4.25 1.79 -25.81
C GLN A 200 -3.54 1.55 -27.14
N TRP A 201 -4.00 0.57 -27.90
CA TRP A 201 -3.51 0.29 -29.24
C TRP A 201 -4.68 -0.11 -30.14
N GLU A 202 -4.52 0.08 -31.44
CA GLU A 202 -5.42 -0.44 -32.45
C GLU A 202 -4.77 -1.66 -33.10
N SER A 203 -5.58 -2.67 -33.44
CA SER A 203 -5.08 -3.84 -34.14
C SER A 203 -4.65 -3.41 -35.54
N ILE A 204 -3.43 -3.80 -35.92
CA ILE A 204 -2.99 -3.68 -37.31
C ILE A 204 -3.61 -4.86 -38.05
N CYS A 205 -4.70 -4.60 -38.78
CA CYS A 205 -5.25 -5.51 -39.80
C CYS A 205 -4.60 -5.22 -41.15
#